data_AF-A0A9Q0K8M6-F1
#
_entry.id   AF-A0A9Q0K8M6-F1
#
_cell.length_a   1.000
_cell.length_b   1.000
_cell.length_c   1.000
_cell.angle_alpha   90.00
_cell.angle_beta   90.00
_cell.angle_gamma   90.00
#
_symmetry.space_group_name_H-M   'P 1'
#
loop_
_entity.id
_entity.type
_entity.pdbx_description
1 polymer ?
#
loop_
_entity_poly.entity_id
_entity_poly.type
_entity_poly.pdbx_seq_one_letter_code
_entity_poly.pdbx_strand_id
1 'polypeptide(L)'
;MAQSNNLHIIMFPWLAFGHMIPFLELSKCLAQKGHQISFISTPRNIERLPKLPPHLSPSSNFVKLTLPHLHNLPEEAEATSDVPFNKIQYLKMAFDGLKGSFSCFLETSTSAPDWIIHDFTFHWLQPLAAKHGIPCAFFSTFMASMLVFLGTPWLRMSGEDTRTDPEHFTVPPNWIPSPSNLAFRLYEILKMFESLSENASAVSDKHRFDSAILGSKFVIVRTCEEFEGDSLRILREKLYKIPVIPIGVLPPSDALEDRDDTEWIKIKNWLDKQIKESVVYVSFGSEAEVSREEMREVALGLELSGLPFIWALRRPAGSEVGPSYMLPSGFEKRTEDQGFIWLGWAPQRKILAHPSVGAFLTHCGWSSVLEGLSMGCPLLYLPLSIEQPLVARLLLSKNVGVEIERDEKDGSFTRDSVAKSLRLVIVDRERKQHKAKAKEMKELFGDWARHDRYINDFDQYLRNHGDDFSSVIS
;
A
#
# COMPACT_ATOMS: atom_id res chain seq x y z
N MET A 1 -18.31 -6.15 -35.38
CA MET A 1 -18.83 -5.67 -34.08
C MET A 1 -18.48 -6.73 -33.07
N ALA A 2 -17.47 -6.51 -32.22
CA ALA A 2 -17.11 -7.47 -31.19
C ALA A 2 -18.22 -7.48 -30.13
N GLN A 3 -18.74 -8.66 -29.78
CA GLN A 3 -19.68 -8.82 -28.68
C GLN A 3 -19.04 -8.29 -27.40
N SER A 4 -19.68 -7.33 -26.75
CA SER A 4 -19.27 -6.82 -25.44
C SER A 4 -19.58 -7.86 -24.37
N ASN A 5 -18.66 -8.80 -24.12
CA ASN A 5 -18.79 -9.71 -22.97
C ASN A 5 -18.44 -8.93 -21.70
N ASN A 6 -19.47 -8.37 -21.06
CA ASN A 6 -19.36 -7.73 -19.76
C ASN A 6 -19.17 -8.82 -18.69
N LEU A 7 -17.96 -8.91 -18.16
CA LEU A 7 -17.61 -9.84 -17.09
C LEU A 7 -18.21 -9.42 -15.73
N HIS A 8 -18.51 -10.40 -14.88
CA HIS A 8 -18.75 -10.27 -13.45
C HIS A 8 -17.49 -10.63 -12.66
N ILE A 9 -16.93 -9.66 -11.94
CA ILE A 9 -15.64 -9.77 -11.25
C ILE A 9 -15.84 -9.57 -9.74
N ILE A 10 -15.40 -10.55 -8.96
CA ILE A 10 -15.30 -10.42 -7.51
C ILE A 10 -13.96 -9.77 -7.14
N MET A 11 -14.01 -8.79 -6.25
CA MET A 11 -12.85 -8.11 -5.67
C MET A 11 -12.80 -8.42 -4.18
N PHE A 12 -11.77 -9.14 -3.75
CA PHE A 12 -11.65 -9.59 -2.36
C PHE A 12 -10.30 -9.18 -1.76
N PRO A 13 -10.16 -7.94 -1.27
CA PRO A 13 -8.95 -7.43 -0.64
C PRO A 13 -8.73 -7.96 0.78
N TRP A 14 -7.48 -7.85 1.26
CA TRP A 14 -7.17 -7.95 2.69
C TRP A 14 -7.74 -6.73 3.45
N LEU A 15 -8.07 -6.92 4.74
CA LEU A 15 -8.72 -5.93 5.61
C LEU A 15 -7.77 -4.85 6.15
N ALA A 16 -7.04 -4.21 5.23
CA ALA A 16 -6.17 -3.06 5.49
C ALA A 16 -6.49 -1.97 4.47
N PHE A 17 -6.47 -0.69 4.87
CA PHE A 17 -6.87 0.39 3.94
C PHE A 17 -5.84 0.57 2.82
N GLY A 18 -4.57 0.25 3.08
CA GLY A 18 -3.54 0.16 2.05
C GLY A 18 -3.85 -0.88 0.97
N HIS A 19 -4.75 -1.84 1.23
CA HIS A 19 -5.15 -2.90 0.30
C HIS A 19 -6.54 -2.64 -0.31
N MET A 20 -7.53 -2.32 0.54
CA MET A 20 -8.91 -2.10 0.08
C MET A 20 -9.05 -0.91 -0.86
N ILE A 21 -8.29 0.18 -0.64
CA ILE A 21 -8.37 1.38 -1.50
C ILE A 21 -7.86 1.09 -2.92
N PRO A 22 -6.67 0.48 -3.13
CA PRO A 22 -6.25 0.08 -4.48
C PRO A 22 -7.23 -0.87 -5.19
N PHE A 23 -7.81 -1.85 -4.48
CA PHE A 23 -8.84 -2.71 -5.05
C PHE A 23 -10.10 -1.94 -5.45
N LEU A 24 -10.49 -0.94 -4.65
CA LEU A 24 -11.64 -0.09 -4.94
C LEU A 24 -11.37 0.81 -6.16
N GLU A 25 -10.17 1.36 -6.31
CA GLU A 25 -9.81 2.14 -7.51
C GLU A 25 -9.81 1.25 -8.77
N LEU A 26 -9.23 0.04 -8.71
CA LEU A 26 -9.32 -0.91 -9.82
C LEU A 26 -10.77 -1.29 -10.14
N SER A 27 -11.59 -1.50 -9.12
CA SER A 27 -13.04 -1.77 -9.27
C SER A 27 -13.73 -0.66 -10.04
N LYS A 28 -13.47 0.61 -9.70
CA LYS A 28 -14.04 1.76 -10.40
C LYS A 28 -13.61 1.77 -11.87
N CYS A 29 -12.33 1.55 -12.14
CA CYS A 29 -11.79 1.49 -13.49
C CYS A 29 -12.46 0.41 -14.34
N LEU A 30 -12.64 -0.81 -13.81
CA LEU A 30 -13.28 -1.91 -14.54
C LEU A 30 -14.80 -1.70 -14.68
N ALA A 31 -15.47 -1.17 -13.65
CA ALA A 31 -16.89 -0.81 -13.72
C ALA A 31 -17.16 0.24 -14.82
N GLN A 32 -16.25 1.19 -15.01
CA GLN A 32 -16.31 2.17 -16.12
C GLN A 32 -16.18 1.52 -17.50
N LYS A 33 -15.59 0.33 -17.60
CA LYS A 33 -15.54 -0.47 -18.84
C LYS A 33 -16.78 -1.35 -19.05
N GLY A 34 -17.78 -1.24 -18.18
CA GLY A 34 -19.05 -1.96 -18.27
C GLY A 34 -19.06 -3.31 -17.54
N HIS A 35 -18.01 -3.66 -16.79
CA HIS A 35 -17.99 -4.87 -15.97
C HIS A 35 -18.87 -4.74 -14.73
N GLN A 36 -19.44 -5.86 -14.30
CA GLN A 36 -20.13 -5.96 -13.02
C GLN A 36 -19.11 -6.30 -11.93
N ILE A 37 -19.11 -5.56 -10.83
CA ILE A 37 -18.18 -5.75 -9.72
C ILE A 37 -18.94 -6.18 -8.45
N SER A 38 -18.43 -7.20 -7.78
CA SER A 38 -18.80 -7.54 -6.40
C SER A 38 -17.59 -7.30 -5.50
N PHE A 39 -17.59 -6.18 -4.79
CA PHE A 39 -16.50 -5.83 -3.88
C PHE A 39 -16.83 -6.34 -2.47
N ILE A 40 -16.01 -7.26 -1.98
CA ILE A 40 -16.23 -7.97 -0.73
C ILE A 40 -15.38 -7.35 0.37
N SER A 41 -16.02 -6.99 1.47
CA SER A 41 -15.34 -6.62 2.71
C SER A 41 -16.31 -6.77 3.88
N THR A 42 -15.90 -6.33 5.06
CA THR A 42 -16.71 -6.40 6.27
C THR A 42 -17.63 -5.17 6.40
N PRO A 43 -18.71 -5.26 7.20
CA PRO A 43 -19.70 -4.17 7.31
C PRO A 43 -19.11 -2.80 7.63
N ARG A 44 -18.26 -2.66 8.66
CA ARG A 44 -17.68 -1.38 9.08
C ARG A 44 -16.67 -0.87 8.08
N ASN A 45 -15.91 -1.77 7.44
CA ASN A 45 -14.96 -1.37 6.41
C ASN A 45 -15.68 -0.78 5.19
N ILE A 46 -16.78 -1.40 4.73
CA ILE A 46 -17.60 -0.85 3.63
C ILE A 46 -18.12 0.55 3.95
N GLU A 47 -18.51 0.82 5.20
CA GLU A 47 -18.97 2.14 5.63
C GLU A 47 -17.85 3.20 5.69
N ARG A 48 -16.62 2.76 5.92
CA ARG A 48 -15.42 3.61 5.96
C ARG A 48 -14.82 3.87 4.58
N LEU A 49 -15.11 3.04 3.59
CA LEU A 49 -14.60 3.21 2.23
C LEU A 49 -15.17 4.48 1.56
N PRO A 50 -14.44 5.08 0.61
CA PRO A 50 -14.97 6.13 -0.24
C PRO A 50 -16.25 5.66 -0.95
N LYS A 51 -17.26 6.53 -1.00
CA LYS A 51 -18.51 6.24 -1.72
C LYS A 51 -18.23 6.08 -3.21
N LEU A 52 -18.94 5.15 -3.84
CA LEU A 52 -18.90 5.00 -5.30
C LEU A 52 -19.60 6.18 -5.98
N PRO A 53 -19.07 6.66 -7.12
CA PRO A 53 -19.78 7.60 -7.97
C PRO A 53 -21.16 7.04 -8.39
N PRO A 54 -22.24 7.85 -8.41
CA PRO A 54 -23.59 7.36 -8.72
C PRO A 54 -23.72 6.62 -10.05
N HIS A 55 -22.90 6.96 -11.05
CA HIS A 55 -22.91 6.32 -12.36
C HIS A 55 -22.28 4.91 -12.36
N LEU A 56 -21.52 4.54 -11.32
CA LEU A 56 -20.91 3.21 -11.17
C LEU A 56 -21.68 2.30 -10.22
N SER A 57 -22.56 2.86 -9.38
CA SER A 57 -23.40 2.09 -8.45
C SER A 57 -24.23 0.98 -9.11
N PRO A 58 -24.79 1.14 -10.32
CA PRO A 58 -25.57 0.06 -10.96
C PRO A 58 -24.73 -1.16 -11.32
N SER A 59 -23.44 -0.98 -11.60
CA SER A 59 -22.51 -2.06 -11.99
C SER A 59 -21.61 -2.50 -10.84
N SER A 60 -21.76 -1.96 -9.64
CA SER A 60 -20.87 -2.26 -8.51
C SER A 60 -21.68 -2.50 -7.23
N ASN A 61 -21.53 -3.70 -6.67
CA ASN A 61 -22.20 -4.10 -5.43
C ASN A 61 -21.18 -4.31 -4.31
N PHE A 62 -21.46 -3.75 -3.12
CA PHE A 62 -20.70 -4.04 -1.91
C PHE A 62 -21.30 -5.22 -1.16
N VAL A 63 -20.53 -6.30 -1.06
CA VAL A 63 -20.93 -7.52 -0.37
C VAL A 63 -20.31 -7.52 1.03
N LYS A 64 -21.17 -7.44 2.04
CA LYS A 64 -20.78 -7.41 3.45
C LYS A 64 -20.67 -8.84 4.00
N LEU A 65 -19.49 -9.25 4.43
CA LEU A 65 -19.27 -10.51 5.15
C LEU A 65 -18.85 -10.23 6.59
N THR A 66 -19.63 -10.73 7.55
CA THR A 66 -19.37 -10.52 8.99
C THR A 66 -18.21 -11.40 9.45
N LEU A 67 -17.20 -10.79 10.09
CA LEU A 67 -16.13 -11.54 10.72
C LEU A 67 -16.65 -12.34 11.93
N PRO A 68 -16.17 -13.57 12.15
CA PRO A 68 -16.41 -14.26 13.40
C PRO A 68 -15.71 -13.52 14.54
N HIS A 69 -16.40 -13.40 15.68
CA HIS A 69 -15.83 -12.80 16.86
C HIS A 69 -14.71 -13.67 17.45
N LEU A 70 -13.56 -13.08 17.75
CA LEU A 70 -12.46 -13.71 18.49
C LEU A 70 -12.12 -12.91 19.73
N HIS A 71 -11.99 -13.58 20.88
CA HIS A 71 -11.73 -12.94 22.17
C HIS A 71 -10.44 -12.11 22.24
N ASN A 72 -9.47 -12.35 21.35
CA ASN A 72 -8.21 -11.59 21.30
C ASN A 72 -8.36 -10.24 20.57
N LEU A 73 -9.43 -10.08 19.79
CA LEU A 73 -9.75 -8.87 19.05
C LEU A 73 -10.73 -8.00 19.85
N PRO A 74 -10.64 -6.67 19.76
CA PRO A 74 -11.73 -5.79 20.16
C PRO A 74 -13.02 -6.18 19.42
N GLU A 75 -14.17 -6.07 20.08
CA GLU A 75 -15.49 -6.45 19.54
C GLU A 75 -15.79 -5.83 18.16
N GLU A 76 -15.26 -4.62 17.97
CA GLU A 76 -15.49 -3.78 16.82
C GLU A 76 -14.36 -3.86 15.77
N ALA A 77 -13.28 -4.62 16.01
CA ALA A 77 -12.13 -4.64 15.13
C ALA A 77 -12.42 -5.40 13.82
N GLU A 78 -12.41 -4.67 12.70
CA GLU A 78 -12.59 -5.25 11.38
C GLU A 78 -11.44 -4.91 10.40
N ALA A 79 -10.50 -4.05 10.78
CA ALA A 79 -9.33 -3.72 9.96
C ALA A 79 -8.03 -3.72 10.77
N THR A 80 -6.90 -3.78 10.07
CA THR A 80 -5.55 -3.63 10.67
C THR A 80 -5.40 -2.33 11.45
N SER A 81 -6.07 -1.25 11.03
CA SER A 81 -6.07 0.03 11.75
C SER A 81 -6.77 0.00 13.12
N ASP A 82 -7.55 -1.05 13.40
CA ASP A 82 -8.36 -1.14 14.61
C ASP A 82 -7.64 -1.91 15.72
N VAL A 83 -6.48 -2.51 15.39
CA VAL A 83 -5.72 -3.35 16.31
C VAL A 83 -4.23 -2.99 16.28
N PRO A 84 -3.51 -3.16 17.40
CA PRO A 84 -2.05 -3.11 17.40
C PRO A 84 -1.45 -4.18 16.48
N PHE A 85 -0.22 -3.94 15.99
CA PHE A 85 0.48 -4.79 15.04
C PHE A 85 0.59 -6.24 15.52
N ASN A 86 0.90 -6.44 16.80
CA ASN A 86 1.01 -7.75 17.44
C ASN A 86 -0.33 -8.49 17.64
N LYS A 87 -1.45 -7.94 17.16
CA LYS A 87 -2.77 -8.60 17.14
C LYS A 87 -3.28 -8.89 15.74
N ILE A 88 -2.57 -8.46 14.68
CA ILE A 88 -2.98 -8.67 13.28
C ILE A 88 -3.15 -10.15 12.95
N GLN A 89 -2.40 -11.06 13.58
CA GLN A 89 -2.55 -12.50 13.39
C GLN A 89 -3.94 -13.02 13.80
N TYR A 90 -4.57 -12.43 14.82
CA TYR A 90 -5.94 -12.79 15.21
C TYR A 90 -6.95 -12.24 14.19
N LEU A 91 -6.69 -11.08 13.59
CA LEU A 91 -7.53 -10.58 12.49
C LEU A 91 -7.46 -11.52 11.28
N LYS A 92 -6.27 -12.07 10.97
CA LYS A 92 -6.10 -13.10 9.93
C LYS A 92 -6.87 -14.39 10.26
N MET A 93 -6.89 -14.82 11.52
CA MET A 93 -7.73 -15.95 11.96
C MET A 93 -9.21 -15.68 11.77
N ALA A 94 -9.69 -14.49 12.15
CA ALA A 94 -11.09 -14.12 11.95
C ALA A 94 -11.42 -14.09 10.45
N PHE A 95 -10.52 -13.54 9.64
CA PHE A 95 -10.65 -13.51 8.19
C PHE A 95 -10.74 -14.91 7.56
N ASP A 96 -9.97 -15.88 8.06
CA ASP A 96 -10.06 -17.27 7.59
C ASP A 96 -11.42 -17.90 7.87
N GLY A 97 -12.10 -17.46 8.93
CA GLY A 97 -13.47 -17.86 9.24
C GLY A 97 -14.53 -17.33 8.26
N LEU A 98 -14.19 -16.41 7.34
CA LEU A 98 -15.08 -15.97 6.26
C LEU A 98 -15.30 -17.05 5.19
N LYS A 99 -14.53 -18.14 5.20
CA LYS A 99 -14.65 -19.23 4.22
C LYS A 99 -16.09 -19.72 4.03
N GLY A 100 -16.83 -19.93 5.13
CA GLY A 100 -18.19 -20.44 5.08
C GLY A 100 -19.19 -19.43 4.51
N SER A 101 -19.13 -18.17 4.94
CA SER A 101 -20.01 -17.11 4.44
C SER A 101 -19.71 -16.77 2.97
N PHE A 102 -18.44 -16.82 2.56
CA PHE A 102 -18.06 -16.65 1.16
C PHE A 102 -18.53 -17.83 0.27
N SER A 103 -18.46 -19.08 0.74
CA SER A 103 -19.04 -20.24 0.02
C SER A 103 -20.54 -20.04 -0.21
N CYS A 104 -21.28 -19.69 0.85
CA CYS A 104 -22.70 -19.40 0.76
C CYS A 104 -23.00 -18.25 -0.22
N PHE A 105 -22.17 -17.21 -0.23
CA PHE A 105 -22.30 -16.12 -1.21
C PHE A 105 -22.13 -16.62 -2.66
N LEU A 106 -21.15 -17.47 -2.94
CA LEU A 106 -20.97 -18.04 -4.29
C LEU A 106 -22.16 -18.94 -4.69
N GLU A 107 -22.67 -19.74 -3.75
CA GLU A 107 -23.81 -20.65 -3.98
C GLU A 107 -25.15 -19.92 -4.20
N THR A 108 -25.32 -18.75 -3.58
CA THR A 108 -26.57 -17.97 -3.64
C THR A 108 -26.55 -16.86 -4.70
N SER A 109 -25.40 -16.63 -5.35
CA SER A 109 -25.26 -15.60 -6.38
C SER A 109 -26.07 -15.94 -7.63
N THR A 110 -26.79 -14.95 -8.16
CA THR A 110 -27.67 -15.12 -9.33
C THR A 110 -26.91 -15.30 -10.64
N SER A 111 -25.64 -14.88 -10.69
CA SER A 111 -24.72 -15.05 -11.81
C SER A 111 -23.42 -15.65 -11.30
N ALA A 112 -22.87 -16.62 -12.05
CA ALA A 112 -21.53 -17.12 -11.78
C ALA A 112 -20.51 -16.02 -12.14
N PRO A 113 -19.61 -15.65 -11.22
CA PRO A 113 -18.57 -14.68 -11.51
C PRO A 113 -17.54 -15.27 -12.48
N ASP A 114 -17.04 -14.47 -13.41
CA ASP A 114 -16.01 -14.86 -14.37
C ASP A 114 -14.62 -14.87 -13.73
N TRP A 115 -14.38 -14.00 -12.74
CA TRP A 115 -13.10 -13.87 -12.07
C TRP A 115 -13.25 -13.57 -10.58
N ILE A 116 -12.36 -14.14 -9.76
CA ILE A 116 -12.08 -13.65 -8.41
C ILE A 116 -10.68 -13.03 -8.38
N ILE A 117 -10.62 -11.71 -8.23
CA ILE A 117 -9.39 -10.98 -7.97
C ILE A 117 -9.23 -10.85 -6.46
N HIS A 118 -8.15 -11.41 -5.91
CA HIS A 118 -7.94 -11.49 -4.46
C HIS A 118 -6.54 -11.05 -4.03
N ASP A 119 -6.39 -10.83 -2.73
CA ASP A 119 -5.13 -10.39 -2.09
C ASP A 119 -4.28 -11.56 -1.57
N PHE A 120 -3.25 -11.29 -0.77
CA PHE A 120 -2.28 -12.30 -0.32
C PHE A 120 -2.81 -13.23 0.78
N THR A 121 -3.86 -12.85 1.52
CA THR A 121 -4.25 -13.56 2.76
C THR A 121 -5.03 -14.86 2.56
N PHE A 122 -5.35 -15.21 1.32
CA PHE A 122 -6.36 -16.20 0.94
C PHE A 122 -5.81 -17.62 0.69
N HIS A 123 -5.29 -18.29 1.72
CA HIS A 123 -4.79 -19.67 1.57
C HIS A 123 -5.91 -20.69 1.25
N TRP A 124 -7.14 -20.45 1.70
CA TRP A 124 -8.28 -21.36 1.54
C TRP A 124 -9.15 -21.10 0.30
N LEU A 125 -8.93 -19.98 -0.41
CA LEU A 125 -9.82 -19.53 -1.47
C LEU A 125 -9.73 -20.40 -2.72
N GLN A 126 -8.52 -20.81 -3.09
CA GLN A 126 -8.26 -21.49 -4.36
C GLN A 126 -9.01 -22.82 -4.50
N PRO A 127 -8.96 -23.74 -3.51
CA PRO A 127 -9.74 -24.97 -3.58
C PRO A 127 -11.26 -24.72 -3.54
N LEU A 128 -11.71 -23.61 -2.96
CA LEU A 128 -13.12 -23.25 -2.92
C LEU A 128 -13.59 -22.72 -4.29
N ALA A 129 -12.87 -21.76 -4.88
CA ALA A 129 -13.18 -21.22 -6.20
C ALA A 129 -13.18 -22.31 -7.28
N ALA A 130 -12.24 -23.26 -7.21
CA ALA A 130 -12.16 -24.40 -8.12
C ALA A 130 -13.42 -25.30 -8.09
N LYS A 131 -14.08 -25.46 -6.93
CA LYS A 131 -15.35 -26.23 -6.83
C LYS A 131 -16.49 -25.60 -7.62
N HIS A 132 -16.42 -24.29 -7.84
CA HIS A 132 -17.39 -23.53 -8.61
C HIS A 132 -16.89 -23.24 -10.04
N GLY A 133 -15.73 -23.76 -10.43
CA GLY A 133 -15.13 -23.50 -11.75
C GLY A 133 -14.68 -22.06 -11.98
N ILE A 134 -14.52 -21.25 -10.92
CA ILE A 134 -14.20 -19.82 -11.03
C ILE A 134 -12.68 -19.65 -10.99
N PRO A 135 -12.05 -19.02 -12.00
CA PRO A 135 -10.62 -18.76 -11.97
C PRO A 135 -10.27 -17.58 -11.05
N CYS A 136 -9.09 -17.66 -10.43
CA CYS A 136 -8.57 -16.64 -9.54
C CYS A 136 -7.38 -15.88 -10.14
N ALA A 137 -7.23 -14.62 -9.76
CA ALA A 137 -6.06 -13.79 -10.02
C ALA A 137 -5.60 -13.08 -8.74
N PHE A 138 -4.29 -13.07 -8.51
CA PHE A 138 -3.69 -12.41 -7.36
C PHE A 138 -3.38 -10.97 -7.70
N PHE A 139 -3.99 -10.01 -6.99
CA PHE A 139 -3.65 -8.61 -7.11
C PHE A 139 -2.69 -8.18 -6.00
N SER A 140 -1.45 -7.92 -6.40
CA SER A 140 -0.42 -7.40 -5.52
C SER A 140 -0.52 -5.88 -5.39
N THR A 141 -0.84 -5.43 -4.18
CA THR A 141 -0.74 -4.02 -3.77
C THR A 141 0.70 -3.63 -3.39
N PHE A 142 1.60 -4.62 -3.31
CA PHE A 142 3.04 -4.45 -3.16
C PHE A 142 3.72 -4.16 -4.50
N MET A 143 4.94 -3.64 -4.43
CA MET A 143 5.77 -3.38 -5.60
C MET A 143 6.35 -4.64 -6.24
N ALA A 144 6.64 -4.58 -7.55
CA ALA A 144 7.22 -5.72 -8.26
C ALA A 144 8.58 -6.13 -7.67
N SER A 145 9.39 -5.16 -7.25
CA SER A 145 10.70 -5.43 -6.64
C SER A 145 10.59 -6.20 -5.31
N MET A 146 9.52 -6.00 -4.53
CA MET A 146 9.25 -6.78 -3.32
C MET A 146 8.91 -8.23 -3.67
N LEU A 147 8.07 -8.45 -4.68
CA LEU A 147 7.77 -9.79 -5.19
C LEU A 147 9.03 -10.50 -5.69
N VAL A 148 9.89 -9.79 -6.44
CA VAL A 148 11.20 -10.32 -6.86
C VAL A 148 12.06 -10.65 -5.66
N PHE A 149 12.10 -9.78 -4.65
CA PHE A 149 12.89 -10.01 -3.45
C PHE A 149 12.42 -11.25 -2.68
N LEU A 150 11.11 -11.52 -2.63
CA LEU A 150 10.55 -12.72 -2.02
C LEU A 150 10.93 -14.01 -2.77
N GLY A 151 11.07 -13.94 -4.09
CA GLY A 151 11.54 -15.05 -4.91
C GLY A 151 10.43 -16.00 -5.36
N THR A 152 10.77 -17.27 -5.47
CA THR A 152 9.97 -18.27 -6.16
C THR A 152 8.96 -18.98 -5.25
N PRO A 153 7.64 -18.84 -5.48
CA PRO A 153 6.63 -19.38 -4.56
C PRO A 153 6.66 -20.90 -4.36
N TRP A 154 6.93 -21.68 -5.41
CA TRP A 154 6.96 -23.14 -5.29
C TRP A 154 8.18 -23.66 -4.51
N LEU A 155 9.34 -23.02 -4.63
CA LEU A 155 10.53 -23.36 -3.84
C LEU A 155 10.29 -23.06 -2.36
N ARG A 156 9.62 -21.94 -2.09
CA ARG A 156 9.21 -21.53 -0.74
C ARG A 156 8.22 -22.50 -0.11
N MET A 157 7.24 -23.00 -0.86
CA MET A 157 6.26 -23.96 -0.36
C MET A 157 6.79 -25.39 -0.22
N SER A 158 7.74 -25.80 -1.06
CA SER A 158 8.37 -27.13 -0.98
C SER A 158 9.43 -27.22 0.11
N GLY A 159 9.84 -26.10 0.71
CA GLY A 159 10.94 -26.04 1.67
C GLY A 159 12.33 -26.12 1.02
N GLU A 160 12.42 -25.98 -0.30
CA GLU A 160 13.68 -25.97 -1.06
C GLU A 160 14.32 -24.56 -1.13
N ASP A 161 13.63 -23.53 -0.64
CA ASP A 161 14.16 -22.17 -0.53
C ASP A 161 15.31 -22.11 0.48
N THR A 162 16.47 -21.64 0.02
CA THR A 162 17.68 -21.53 0.83
C THR A 162 17.67 -20.33 1.79
N ARG A 163 16.71 -19.40 1.67
CA ARG A 163 16.65 -18.18 2.49
C ARG A 163 15.72 -18.40 3.69
N THR A 164 16.28 -19.00 4.73
CA THR A 164 15.54 -19.45 5.94
C THR A 164 15.80 -18.65 7.20
N ASP A 165 16.76 -17.73 7.20
CA ASP A 165 17.24 -17.01 8.38
C ASP A 165 17.27 -15.51 8.08
N PRO A 166 17.10 -14.63 9.08
CA PRO A 166 17.07 -13.18 8.89
C PRO A 166 18.26 -12.64 8.07
N GLU A 167 19.46 -13.16 8.31
CA GLU A 167 20.71 -12.79 7.65
C GLU A 167 20.64 -13.02 6.13
N HIS A 168 19.91 -14.04 5.67
CA HIS A 168 19.72 -14.30 4.24
C HIS A 168 18.90 -13.22 3.51
N PHE A 169 18.23 -12.34 4.27
CA PHE A 169 17.48 -11.20 3.73
C PHE A 169 18.28 -9.88 3.77
N THR A 170 19.52 -9.93 4.27
CA THR A 170 20.42 -8.75 4.33
C THR A 170 21.28 -8.56 3.08
N VAL A 171 21.11 -9.43 2.09
CA VAL A 171 21.77 -9.35 0.78
C VAL A 171 20.74 -9.50 -0.34
N PRO A 172 20.98 -8.88 -1.51
CA PRO A 172 20.13 -9.11 -2.68
C PRO A 172 20.15 -10.59 -3.08
N PRO A 173 18.99 -11.18 -3.42
CA PRO A 173 18.93 -12.55 -3.93
C PRO A 173 19.75 -12.75 -5.21
N ASN A 174 20.27 -13.96 -5.42
CA ASN A 174 21.14 -14.30 -6.55
C ASN A 174 20.47 -14.18 -7.94
N TRP A 175 19.14 -14.16 -8.00
CA TRP A 175 18.40 -13.95 -9.25
C TRP A 175 18.26 -12.47 -9.64
N ILE A 176 18.59 -11.55 -8.73
CA ILE A 176 18.66 -10.11 -9.00
C ILE A 176 20.06 -9.77 -9.55
N PRO A 177 20.16 -9.14 -10.73
CA PRO A 177 21.45 -8.74 -11.28
C PRO A 177 22.23 -7.78 -10.35
N SER A 178 23.54 -7.98 -10.28
CA SER A 178 24.47 -7.07 -9.58
C SER A 178 24.89 -5.91 -10.50
N PRO A 179 25.10 -4.68 -9.97
CA PRO A 179 24.93 -4.28 -8.57
C PRO A 179 23.47 -4.00 -8.21
N SER A 180 23.06 -4.42 -7.01
CA SER A 180 21.77 -4.08 -6.41
C SER A 180 21.93 -3.88 -4.91
N ASN A 181 21.14 -2.97 -4.34
CA ASN A 181 21.03 -2.75 -2.90
C ASN A 181 19.65 -3.14 -2.36
N LEU A 182 18.85 -3.88 -3.13
CA LEU A 182 17.52 -4.32 -2.74
C LEU A 182 17.62 -5.44 -1.70
N ALA A 183 17.80 -5.04 -0.45
CA ALA A 183 17.88 -5.91 0.71
C ALA A 183 17.44 -5.17 1.98
N PHE A 184 17.05 -5.93 3.00
CA PHE A 184 16.81 -5.38 4.33
C PHE A 184 18.13 -5.14 5.05
N ARG A 185 18.15 -4.21 6.01
CA ARG A 185 19.12 -4.24 7.09
C ARG A 185 18.67 -5.25 8.14
N LEU A 186 19.59 -5.76 8.96
CA LEU A 186 19.28 -6.81 9.93
C LEU A 186 18.16 -6.39 10.91
N TYR A 187 18.22 -5.16 11.44
CA TYR A 187 17.18 -4.65 12.34
C TYR A 187 15.80 -4.53 11.66
N GLU A 188 15.75 -4.39 10.33
CA GLU A 188 14.51 -4.26 9.57
C GLU A 188 13.83 -5.62 9.40
N ILE A 189 14.59 -6.63 8.97
CA ILE A 189 14.05 -7.98 8.79
C ILE A 189 13.66 -8.61 10.12
N LEU A 190 14.41 -8.38 11.21
CA LEU A 190 14.07 -8.91 12.54
C LEU A 190 12.69 -8.45 13.03
N LYS A 191 12.24 -7.24 12.66
CA LYS A 191 10.88 -6.74 12.99
C LYS A 191 9.77 -7.46 12.21
N MET A 192 10.06 -8.05 11.06
CA MET A 192 9.10 -8.78 10.22
C MET A 192 9.17 -10.29 10.38
N PHE A 193 10.31 -10.82 10.79
CA PHE A 193 10.62 -12.24 10.63
C PHE A 193 9.63 -13.16 11.36
N GLU A 194 9.10 -12.72 12.49
CA GLU A 194 8.05 -13.42 13.23
C GLU A 194 6.77 -13.62 12.40
N SER A 195 6.38 -12.65 11.56
CA SER A 195 5.17 -12.76 10.72
C SER A 195 5.37 -13.71 9.53
N LEU A 196 6.61 -13.91 9.10
CA LEU A 196 6.99 -14.89 8.07
C LEU A 196 7.02 -16.32 8.60
N SER A 197 7.01 -16.51 9.92
CA SER A 197 6.94 -17.80 10.61
C SER A 197 5.51 -18.15 10.98
N GLU A 198 5.26 -19.40 11.37
CA GLU A 198 3.96 -19.79 11.93
C GLU A 198 3.66 -18.95 13.18
N ASN A 199 2.48 -18.36 13.21
CA ASN A 199 2.00 -17.50 14.29
C ASN A 199 0.66 -18.02 14.81
N ALA A 200 -0.04 -17.26 15.67
CA ALA A 200 -1.30 -17.70 16.26
C ALA A 200 -2.38 -18.11 15.23
N SER A 201 -2.27 -17.65 13.97
CA SER A 201 -3.17 -18.10 12.89
C SER A 201 -2.88 -19.49 12.32
N ALA A 202 -1.83 -20.16 12.80
CA ALA A 202 -1.30 -21.43 12.28
C ALA A 202 -0.86 -21.39 10.80
N VAL A 203 -0.93 -20.24 10.14
CA VAL A 203 -0.57 -20.05 8.74
C VAL A 203 0.28 -18.79 8.61
N SER A 204 1.55 -18.98 8.25
CA SER A 204 2.49 -17.87 8.08
C SER A 204 2.13 -16.96 6.91
N ASP A 205 2.58 -15.70 6.95
CA ASP A 205 2.38 -14.79 5.82
C ASP A 205 3.06 -15.31 4.55
N LYS A 206 4.22 -15.96 4.70
CA LYS A 206 4.92 -16.65 3.60
C LYS A 206 3.99 -17.65 2.90
N HIS A 207 3.35 -18.55 3.66
CA HIS A 207 2.43 -19.54 3.11
C HIS A 207 1.20 -18.91 2.44
N ARG A 208 0.64 -17.85 3.04
CA ARG A 208 -0.50 -17.12 2.48
C ARG A 208 -0.16 -16.51 1.11
N PHE A 209 0.95 -15.78 1.02
CA PHE A 209 1.45 -15.22 -0.25
C PHE A 209 1.67 -16.29 -1.31
N ASP A 210 2.38 -17.36 -0.95
CA ASP A 210 2.72 -18.40 -1.93
C ASP A 210 1.46 -19.12 -2.44
N SER A 211 0.53 -19.44 -1.54
CA SER A 211 -0.75 -20.06 -1.91
C SER A 211 -1.58 -19.16 -2.82
N ALA A 212 -1.62 -17.86 -2.53
CA ALA A 212 -2.33 -16.88 -3.34
C ALA A 212 -1.75 -16.82 -4.77
N ILE A 213 -0.43 -16.79 -4.92
CA ILE A 213 0.23 -16.74 -6.24
C ILE A 213 0.07 -18.06 -7.00
N LEU A 214 0.36 -19.20 -6.37
CA LEU A 214 0.35 -20.51 -7.04
C LEU A 214 -1.04 -20.96 -7.49
N GLY A 215 -2.09 -20.56 -6.77
CA GLY A 215 -3.46 -20.87 -7.21
C GLY A 215 -4.01 -19.90 -8.26
N SER A 216 -3.32 -18.79 -8.52
CA SER A 216 -3.77 -17.79 -9.48
C SER A 216 -3.39 -18.11 -10.92
N LYS A 217 -4.24 -17.73 -11.87
CA LYS A 217 -3.95 -17.83 -13.31
C LYS A 217 -2.94 -16.80 -13.78
N PHE A 218 -2.92 -15.65 -13.14
CA PHE A 218 -1.96 -14.58 -13.39
C PHE A 218 -1.85 -13.68 -12.15
N VAL A 219 -0.79 -12.87 -12.12
CA VAL A 219 -0.54 -11.88 -11.07
C VAL A 219 -0.73 -10.48 -11.64
N ILE A 220 -1.52 -9.67 -10.96
CA ILE A 220 -1.71 -8.25 -11.23
C ILE A 220 -0.78 -7.48 -10.31
N VAL A 221 -0.01 -6.52 -10.84
CA VAL A 221 0.91 -5.72 -10.03
C VAL A 221 0.62 -4.24 -10.23
N ARG A 222 0.43 -3.51 -9.11
CA ARG A 222 0.22 -2.06 -9.11
C ARG A 222 1.53 -1.30 -9.35
N THR A 223 2.00 -1.32 -10.59
CA THR A 223 3.22 -0.65 -11.05
C THR A 223 3.19 -0.44 -12.57
N CYS A 224 4.25 0.13 -13.15
CA CYS A 224 4.43 0.27 -14.60
C CYS A 224 5.83 -0.16 -15.06
N GLU A 225 5.96 -0.50 -16.34
CA GLU A 225 7.21 -0.92 -16.97
C GLU A 225 8.30 0.15 -16.88
N GLU A 226 7.94 1.42 -16.99
CA GLU A 226 8.88 2.54 -16.93
C GLU A 226 9.52 2.70 -15.54
N PHE A 227 8.87 2.19 -14.49
CA PHE A 227 9.38 2.27 -13.14
C PHE A 227 10.02 0.95 -12.68
N GLU A 228 9.39 -0.20 -12.92
CA GLU A 228 9.86 -1.51 -12.41
C GLU A 228 10.02 -2.58 -13.50
N GLY A 229 10.30 -2.20 -14.75
CA GLY A 229 10.41 -3.14 -15.89
C GLY A 229 11.38 -4.30 -15.67
N ASP A 230 12.55 -4.07 -15.07
CA ASP A 230 13.48 -5.16 -14.72
C ASP A 230 12.89 -6.14 -13.71
N SER A 231 12.18 -5.65 -12.69
CA SER A 231 11.51 -6.50 -11.71
C SER A 231 10.39 -7.31 -12.36
N LEU A 232 9.56 -6.67 -13.19
CA LEU A 232 8.49 -7.33 -13.94
C LEU A 232 9.05 -8.44 -14.86
N ARG A 233 10.15 -8.16 -15.56
CA ARG A 233 10.84 -9.15 -16.39
C ARG A 233 11.34 -10.34 -15.58
N ILE A 234 11.99 -10.11 -14.44
CA ILE A 234 12.46 -11.20 -13.55
C ILE A 234 11.29 -12.06 -13.06
N LEU A 235 10.16 -11.44 -12.67
CA LEU A 235 8.97 -12.18 -12.24
C LEU A 235 8.44 -13.11 -13.35
N ARG A 236 8.30 -12.57 -14.57
CA ARG A 236 7.78 -13.32 -15.73
C ARG A 236 8.71 -14.44 -16.18
N GLU A 237 10.00 -14.14 -16.33
CA GLU A 237 10.95 -15.04 -16.98
C GLU A 237 11.57 -16.06 -16.02
N LYS A 238 11.75 -15.70 -14.74
CA LYS A 238 12.53 -16.50 -13.79
C LYS A 238 11.72 -17.06 -12.62
N LEU A 239 10.82 -16.26 -12.03
CA LEU A 239 10.28 -16.58 -10.71
C LEU A 239 8.89 -17.21 -10.72
N TYR A 240 7.93 -16.69 -11.48
CA TYR A 240 6.51 -17.09 -11.32
C TYR A 240 6.01 -18.05 -12.39
N LYS A 241 6.55 -17.98 -13.62
CA LYS A 241 6.14 -18.82 -14.76
C LYS A 241 4.64 -18.76 -15.12
N ILE A 242 3.93 -17.78 -14.57
CA ILE A 242 2.56 -17.38 -14.93
C ILE A 242 2.60 -15.92 -15.39
N PRO A 243 1.59 -15.44 -16.14
CA PRO A 243 1.54 -14.05 -16.58
C PRO A 243 1.59 -13.08 -15.40
N VAL A 244 2.35 -12.00 -15.56
CA VAL A 244 2.46 -10.89 -14.58
C VAL A 244 2.14 -9.59 -15.29
N ILE A 245 1.03 -8.98 -14.91
CA ILE A 245 0.37 -7.89 -15.63
C ILE A 245 0.44 -6.60 -14.79
N PRO A 246 1.25 -5.61 -15.21
CA PRO A 246 1.22 -4.29 -14.62
C PRO A 246 -0.06 -3.57 -15.02
N ILE A 247 -0.69 -2.87 -14.07
CA ILE A 247 -1.93 -2.11 -14.31
C ILE A 247 -1.75 -0.61 -14.14
N GLY A 248 -0.50 -0.13 -14.24
CA GLY A 248 -0.15 1.21 -13.85
C GLY A 248 -0.24 1.38 -12.33
N VAL A 249 -0.24 2.63 -11.90
CA VAL A 249 -0.10 2.97 -10.48
C VAL A 249 -1.44 3.19 -9.77
N LEU A 250 -2.56 3.13 -10.49
CA LEU A 250 -3.90 3.39 -9.97
C LEU A 250 -3.92 4.57 -8.99
N PRO A 251 -3.58 5.80 -9.43
CA PRO A 251 -3.67 6.93 -8.52
C PRO A 251 -5.16 7.17 -8.19
N PRO A 252 -5.51 7.52 -6.94
CA PRO A 252 -6.90 7.71 -6.56
C PRO A 252 -7.56 8.75 -7.48
N SER A 253 -8.80 8.49 -7.90
CA SER A 253 -9.54 9.41 -8.77
C SER A 253 -9.64 10.82 -8.16
N ASP A 254 -9.58 11.86 -9.00
CA ASP A 254 -9.77 13.29 -8.66
C ASP A 254 -11.22 13.65 -8.30
N ALA A 255 -12.08 12.67 -7.98
CA ALA A 255 -13.23 12.94 -7.14
C ALA A 255 -12.68 13.40 -5.79
N LEU A 256 -12.33 14.69 -5.74
CA LEU A 256 -12.00 15.45 -4.55
C LEU A 256 -13.01 14.98 -3.54
N GLU A 257 -12.53 14.27 -2.53
CA GLU A 257 -13.41 13.84 -1.46
C GLU A 257 -14.04 15.13 -0.92
N ASP A 258 -15.31 15.35 -1.26
CA ASP A 258 -16.22 16.36 -0.70
C ASP A 258 -16.55 15.97 0.76
N ARG A 259 -15.54 15.50 1.49
CA ARG A 259 -15.57 15.35 2.92
C ARG A 259 -15.00 16.65 3.50
N ASP A 260 -15.95 17.42 4.00
CA ASP A 260 -15.81 18.55 4.91
C ASP A 260 -14.82 19.64 4.47
N ASP A 261 -15.32 20.57 3.64
CA ASP A 261 -14.61 21.80 3.27
C ASP A 261 -14.05 22.54 4.50
N THR A 262 -14.68 22.41 5.68
CA THR A 262 -14.29 23.18 6.86
C THR A 262 -12.92 22.77 7.42
N GLU A 263 -12.58 21.48 7.41
CA GLU A 263 -11.28 20.97 7.88
C GLU A 263 -10.17 21.33 6.90
N TRP A 264 -10.43 21.13 5.60
CA TRP A 264 -9.51 21.51 4.55
C TRP A 264 -9.23 23.02 4.56
N ILE A 265 -10.25 23.87 4.77
CA ILE A 265 -10.08 25.33 4.82
C ILE A 265 -9.07 25.73 5.91
N LYS A 266 -9.07 25.08 7.08
CA LYS A 266 -8.10 25.38 8.16
C LYS A 266 -6.67 25.08 7.72
N ILE A 267 -6.44 23.90 7.16
CA ILE A 267 -5.14 23.48 6.65
C ILE A 267 -4.68 24.40 5.51
N LYS A 268 -5.57 24.66 4.55
CA LYS A 268 -5.31 25.52 3.40
C LYS A 268 -4.94 26.94 3.84
N ASN A 269 -5.69 27.55 4.77
CA ASN A 269 -5.41 28.89 5.26
C ASN A 269 -4.02 29.01 5.93
N TRP A 270 -3.55 27.95 6.60
CA TRP A 270 -2.19 27.92 7.13
C TRP A 270 -1.16 27.79 6.00
N LEU A 271 -1.40 26.89 5.03
CA LEU A 271 -0.53 26.65 3.88
C LEU A 271 -0.40 27.86 2.94
N ASP A 272 -1.48 28.63 2.73
CA ASP A 272 -1.53 29.83 1.88
C ASP A 272 -0.61 30.95 2.39
N LYS A 273 -0.30 30.96 3.69
CA LYS A 273 0.60 31.95 4.32
C LYS A 273 2.07 31.60 4.16
N GLN A 274 2.38 30.38 3.73
CA GLN A 274 3.75 29.88 3.65
C GLN A 274 4.39 30.24 2.31
N ILE A 275 5.72 30.30 2.31
CA ILE A 275 6.49 30.51 1.09
C ILE A 275 6.30 29.30 0.16
N LYS A 276 6.32 29.55 -1.16
CA LYS A 276 6.24 28.49 -2.17
C LYS A 276 7.33 27.45 -1.96
N GLU A 277 6.95 26.17 -1.99
CA GLU A 277 7.84 25.01 -1.87
C GLU A 277 8.76 25.05 -0.62
N SER A 278 8.33 25.63 0.49
CA SER A 278 9.10 25.69 1.74
C SER A 278 8.62 24.74 2.83
N VAL A 279 7.37 24.26 2.73
CA VAL A 279 6.72 23.47 3.76
C VAL A 279 7.08 22.00 3.61
N VAL A 280 7.42 21.34 4.72
CA VAL A 280 7.52 19.89 4.80
C VAL A 280 6.18 19.33 5.25
N TYR A 281 5.57 18.48 4.43
CA TYR A 281 4.45 17.65 4.88
C TYR A 281 4.99 16.38 5.53
N VAL A 282 4.47 16.03 6.71
CA VAL A 282 4.86 14.84 7.47
C VAL A 282 3.63 13.96 7.69
N SER A 283 3.70 12.72 7.24
CA SER A 283 2.65 11.72 7.46
C SER A 283 3.21 10.30 7.37
N PHE A 284 2.98 9.52 8.42
CA PHE A 284 3.37 8.11 8.49
C PHE A 284 2.20 7.17 8.20
N GLY A 285 1.06 7.68 7.73
CA GLY A 285 -0.13 6.88 7.48
C GLY A 285 -0.88 6.50 8.77
N SER A 286 -1.94 5.71 8.62
CA SER A 286 -2.82 5.33 9.73
C SER A 286 -2.45 4.03 10.44
N GLU A 287 -1.60 3.22 9.83
CA GLU A 287 -1.26 1.87 10.28
C GLU A 287 0.20 1.77 10.77
N ALA A 288 0.96 2.87 10.71
CA ALA A 288 2.32 2.89 11.20
C ALA A 288 2.38 3.00 12.72
N GLU A 289 3.05 2.05 13.36
CA GLU A 289 3.46 2.15 14.75
C GLU A 289 4.82 2.84 14.84
N VAL A 290 4.81 4.10 15.30
CA VAL A 290 6.03 4.87 15.60
C VAL A 290 6.26 4.80 17.11
N SER A 291 7.45 4.36 17.54
CA SER A 291 7.78 4.36 18.97
C SER A 291 7.80 5.78 19.54
N ARG A 292 7.66 5.93 20.87
CA ARG A 292 7.70 7.26 21.51
C ARG A 292 9.06 7.93 21.28
N GLU A 293 10.11 7.15 21.27
CA GLU A 293 11.49 7.59 21.05
C GLU A 293 11.67 8.10 19.62
N GLU A 294 11.22 7.34 18.61
CA GLU A 294 11.25 7.79 17.20
C GLU A 294 10.37 9.03 17.00
N MET A 295 9.17 9.07 17.59
CA MET A 295 8.27 10.21 17.55
C MET A 295 8.93 11.48 18.11
N ARG A 296 9.63 11.33 19.25
CA ARG A 296 10.37 12.40 19.91
C ARG A 296 11.50 12.93 19.02
N GLU A 297 12.29 12.05 18.41
CA GLU A 297 13.40 12.48 17.55
C GLU A 297 12.91 13.12 16.25
N VAL A 298 11.79 12.67 15.66
CA VAL A 298 11.15 13.38 14.53
C VAL A 298 10.69 14.76 14.97
N ALA A 299 9.98 14.88 16.10
CA ALA A 299 9.49 16.17 16.58
C ALA A 299 10.63 17.17 16.81
N LEU A 300 11.65 16.75 17.57
CA LEU A 300 12.80 17.61 17.85
C LEU A 300 13.63 17.91 16.59
N GLY A 301 13.64 17.01 15.60
CA GLY A 301 14.28 17.25 14.31
C GLY A 301 13.54 18.26 13.45
N LEU A 302 12.20 18.24 13.47
CA LEU A 302 11.37 19.27 12.84
C LEU A 302 11.63 20.64 13.47
N GLU A 303 11.59 20.74 14.80
CA GLU A 303 11.95 21.96 15.55
C GLU A 303 13.34 22.46 15.16
N LEU A 304 14.36 21.59 15.24
CA LEU A 304 15.75 21.92 14.94
C LEU A 304 15.99 22.35 13.48
N SER A 305 15.20 21.84 12.54
CA SER A 305 15.36 22.19 11.12
C SER A 305 15.09 23.68 10.81
N GLY A 306 14.25 24.31 11.64
CA GLY A 306 13.72 25.67 11.42
C GLY A 306 12.81 25.81 10.19
N LEU A 307 12.39 24.70 9.58
CA LEU A 307 11.55 24.70 8.38
C LEU A 307 10.06 24.72 8.74
N PRO A 308 9.22 25.41 7.96
CA PRO A 308 7.78 25.28 8.11
C PRO A 308 7.34 23.83 7.88
N PHE A 309 6.47 23.29 8.73
CA PHE A 309 5.98 21.93 8.57
C PHE A 309 4.49 21.80 8.89
N ILE A 310 3.82 20.88 8.21
CA ILE A 310 2.51 20.39 8.61
C ILE A 310 2.61 18.90 8.90
N TRP A 311 2.16 18.51 10.09
CA TRP A 311 2.25 17.13 10.54
C TRP A 311 0.86 16.54 10.78
N ALA A 312 0.48 15.56 9.96
CA ALA A 312 -0.72 14.77 10.18
C ALA A 312 -0.40 13.63 11.18
N LEU A 313 -0.85 13.80 12.42
CA LEU A 313 -0.72 12.81 13.48
C LEU A 313 -2.00 11.99 13.61
N ARG A 314 -1.84 10.66 13.60
CA ARG A 314 -2.93 9.71 13.86
C ARG A 314 -2.80 9.15 15.27
N ARG A 315 -3.95 8.85 15.87
CA ARG A 315 -4.00 8.14 17.15
C ARG A 315 -3.53 6.69 16.92
N PRO A 316 -2.63 6.15 17.77
CA PRO A 316 -2.29 4.73 17.72
C PRO A 316 -3.52 3.85 17.95
N ALA A 317 -3.63 2.75 17.21
CA ALA A 317 -4.73 1.79 17.36
C ALA A 317 -4.78 1.24 18.79
N GLY A 318 -5.97 1.25 19.41
CA GLY A 318 -6.16 0.75 20.78
C GLY A 318 -5.65 1.67 21.90
N SER A 319 -5.14 2.88 21.61
CA SER A 319 -4.76 3.86 22.64
C SER A 319 -5.95 4.72 23.06
N GLU A 320 -6.24 4.79 24.36
CA GLU A 320 -7.19 5.77 24.94
C GLU A 320 -6.62 7.20 24.95
N VAL A 321 -5.29 7.33 24.91
CA VAL A 321 -4.59 8.61 24.96
C VAL A 321 -4.38 9.16 23.54
N GLY A 322 -4.65 10.46 23.32
CA GLY A 322 -4.56 11.11 22.02
C GLY A 322 -3.14 11.48 21.58
N PRO A 323 -2.82 11.51 20.27
CA PRO A 323 -1.44 11.54 19.75
C PRO A 323 -0.54 12.67 20.26
N SER A 324 -1.10 13.76 20.79
CA SER A 324 -0.34 14.82 21.45
C SER A 324 0.47 14.34 22.67
N TYR A 325 0.09 13.24 23.34
CA TYR A 325 0.89 12.65 24.43
C TYR A 325 2.26 12.14 23.95
N MET A 326 2.39 11.84 22.65
CA MET A 326 3.63 11.32 22.07
C MET A 326 4.60 12.44 21.70
N LEU A 327 4.14 13.69 21.67
CA LEU A 327 4.99 14.85 21.38
C LEU A 327 5.76 15.29 22.63
N PRO A 328 6.98 15.84 22.48
CA PRO A 328 7.73 16.39 23.59
C PRO A 328 6.94 17.49 24.31
N SER A 329 7.05 17.57 25.64
CA SER A 329 6.35 18.59 26.43
C SER A 329 6.66 20.00 25.91
N GLY A 330 5.61 20.79 25.67
CA GLY A 330 5.70 22.16 25.17
C GLY A 330 6.08 22.29 23.69
N PHE A 331 6.17 21.20 22.93
CA PHE A 331 6.55 21.21 21.50
C PHE A 331 5.65 22.13 20.67
N GLU A 332 4.33 21.94 20.74
CA GLU A 332 3.37 22.76 19.96
C GLU A 332 3.56 24.27 20.20
N LYS A 333 3.81 24.67 21.45
CA LYS A 333 4.06 26.07 21.80
C LYS A 333 5.40 26.58 21.25
N ARG A 334 6.46 25.77 21.32
CA ARG A 334 7.78 26.17 20.78
C ARG A 334 7.78 26.29 19.26
N THR A 335 6.89 25.55 18.58
CA THR A 335 6.78 25.54 17.13
C THR A 335 5.54 26.27 16.60
N GLU A 336 4.85 27.09 17.37
CA GLU A 336 3.56 27.67 16.96
C GLU A 336 3.65 28.56 15.70
N ASP A 337 4.76 29.27 15.54
CA ASP A 337 5.05 30.09 14.36
C ASP A 337 5.67 29.31 13.20
N GLN A 338 6.07 28.05 13.43
CA GLN A 338 6.79 27.22 12.48
C GLN A 338 5.92 26.08 11.93
N GLY A 339 5.12 25.44 12.76
CA GLY A 339 4.51 24.15 12.49
C GLY A 339 3.00 24.14 12.70
N PHE A 340 2.32 23.29 11.93
CA PHE A 340 0.89 23.03 12.09
C PHE A 340 0.64 21.55 12.38
N ILE A 341 0.13 21.25 13.57
CA ILE A 341 -0.21 19.88 13.97
C ILE A 341 -1.68 19.61 13.62
N TRP A 342 -1.90 18.59 12.80
CA TRP A 342 -3.24 18.12 12.44
C TRP A 342 -3.50 16.76 13.06
N LEU A 343 -4.53 16.66 13.90
CA LEU A 343 -4.90 15.41 14.56
C LEU A 343 -6.02 14.72 13.78
N GLY A 344 -5.76 13.51 13.28
CA GLY A 344 -6.75 12.68 12.61
C GLY A 344 -6.46 12.46 11.12
N TRP A 345 -7.52 12.27 10.34
CA TRP A 345 -7.40 12.09 8.90
C TRP A 345 -7.07 13.43 8.25
N ALA A 346 -6.06 13.46 7.38
CA ALA A 346 -5.67 14.65 6.62
C ALA A 346 -5.94 14.42 5.13
N PRO A 347 -6.41 15.44 4.39
CA PRO A 347 -6.59 15.35 2.94
C PRO A 347 -5.23 15.39 2.22
N GLN A 348 -4.48 14.29 2.35
CA GLN A 348 -3.08 14.15 1.95
C GLN A 348 -2.83 14.64 0.51
N ARG A 349 -3.65 14.24 -0.45
CA ARG A 349 -3.55 14.70 -1.84
C ARG A 349 -3.71 16.22 -1.97
N LYS A 350 -4.68 16.84 -1.27
CA LYS A 350 -4.87 18.30 -1.29
C LYS A 350 -3.67 19.02 -0.69
N ILE A 351 -3.08 18.47 0.38
CA ILE A 351 -1.85 19.01 1.00
C ILE A 351 -0.68 18.90 0.03
N LEU A 352 -0.39 17.72 -0.50
CA LEU A 352 0.71 17.48 -1.44
C LEU A 352 0.60 18.31 -2.72
N ALA A 353 -0.62 18.58 -3.19
CA ALA A 353 -0.87 19.44 -4.35
C ALA A 353 -0.68 20.94 -4.06
N HIS A 354 -0.59 21.35 -2.79
CA HIS A 354 -0.52 22.76 -2.43
C HIS A 354 0.84 23.39 -2.81
N PRO A 355 0.89 24.57 -3.46
CA PRO A 355 2.14 25.16 -3.93
C PRO A 355 3.19 25.45 -2.86
N SER A 356 2.80 25.61 -1.60
CA SER A 356 3.75 25.82 -0.50
C SER A 356 4.45 24.54 -0.04
N VAL A 357 3.91 23.36 -0.34
CA VAL A 357 4.55 22.09 0.02
C VAL A 357 5.77 21.85 -0.88
N GLY A 358 6.93 21.74 -0.24
CA GLY A 358 8.23 21.57 -0.90
C GLY A 358 8.81 20.16 -0.78
N ALA A 359 8.36 19.36 0.20
CA ALA A 359 8.79 17.97 0.38
C ALA A 359 7.78 17.17 1.21
N PHE A 360 7.88 15.85 1.12
CA PHE A 360 7.05 14.92 1.86
C PHE A 360 7.90 13.91 2.65
N LEU A 361 7.86 14.00 3.98
CA LEU A 361 8.40 12.98 4.88
C LEU A 361 7.37 11.87 5.09
N THR A 362 7.72 10.67 4.60
CA THR A 362 6.83 9.51 4.53
C THR A 362 7.47 8.25 5.11
N HIS A 363 6.62 7.38 5.62
CA HIS A 363 6.97 6.03 6.05
C HIS A 363 7.27 5.06 4.89
N CYS A 364 7.19 5.51 3.63
CA CYS A 364 7.42 4.70 2.43
C CYS A 364 6.36 3.62 2.15
N GLY A 365 5.14 3.75 2.69
CA GLY A 365 4.02 2.95 2.18
C GLY A 365 3.75 3.25 0.72
N TRP A 366 3.55 2.22 -0.11
CA TRP A 366 3.55 2.35 -1.57
C TRP A 366 2.48 3.36 -2.08
N SER A 367 1.27 3.33 -1.52
CA SER A 367 0.22 4.31 -1.85
C SER A 367 0.64 5.77 -1.58
N SER A 368 1.25 6.05 -0.42
CA SER A 368 1.72 7.40 -0.09
C SER A 368 2.86 7.85 -1.00
N VAL A 369 3.77 6.93 -1.36
CA VAL A 369 4.84 7.20 -2.33
C VAL A 369 4.23 7.61 -3.67
N LEU A 370 3.28 6.85 -4.19
CA LEU A 370 2.60 7.15 -5.46
C LEU A 370 1.92 8.53 -5.45
N GLU A 371 1.26 8.89 -4.36
CA GLU A 371 0.67 10.23 -4.20
C GLU A 371 1.72 11.35 -4.18
N GLY A 372 2.84 11.16 -3.46
CA GLY A 372 3.93 12.13 -3.43
C GLY A 372 4.60 12.31 -4.79
N LEU A 373 4.86 11.22 -5.51
CA LEU A 373 5.48 11.24 -6.83
C LEU A 373 4.57 11.85 -7.90
N SER A 374 3.28 11.52 -7.90
CA SER A 374 2.31 12.11 -8.83
C SER A 374 2.12 13.61 -8.63
N MET A 375 2.40 14.15 -7.43
CA MET A 375 2.40 15.59 -7.18
C MET A 375 3.73 16.28 -7.50
N GLY A 376 4.80 15.51 -7.69
CA GLY A 376 6.15 16.01 -7.93
C GLY A 376 6.84 16.52 -6.67
N CYS A 377 6.48 15.96 -5.51
CA CYS A 377 7.13 16.27 -4.25
C CYS A 377 8.41 15.45 -4.09
N PRO A 378 9.56 16.09 -3.81
CA PRO A 378 10.71 15.41 -3.24
C PRO A 378 10.33 14.63 -1.98
N LEU A 379 10.81 13.39 -1.87
CA LEU A 379 10.47 12.51 -0.76
C LEU A 379 11.60 12.39 0.26
N LEU A 380 11.25 12.35 1.53
CA LEU A 380 12.11 11.89 2.62
C LEU A 380 11.58 10.57 3.17
N TYR A 381 12.48 9.62 3.35
CA TYR A 381 12.15 8.25 3.74
C TYR A 381 12.43 8.04 5.22
N LEU A 382 11.41 7.59 5.92
CA LEU A 382 11.53 7.03 7.26
C LEU A 382 10.80 5.69 7.29
N PRO A 383 11.32 4.63 6.64
CA PRO A 383 10.67 3.33 6.67
C PRO A 383 10.57 2.82 8.12
N LEU A 384 9.42 2.25 8.48
CA LEU A 384 9.11 1.83 9.85
C LEU A 384 8.93 0.31 9.95
N SER A 385 8.25 -0.32 9.00
CA SER A 385 7.92 -1.74 9.06
C SER A 385 7.61 -2.36 7.69
N ILE A 386 7.44 -3.69 7.68
CA ILE A 386 6.97 -4.48 6.54
C ILE A 386 7.86 -4.24 5.29
N GLU A 387 7.29 -3.94 4.13
CA GLU A 387 8.01 -3.78 2.86
C GLU A 387 8.69 -2.41 2.70
N GLN A 388 8.38 -1.46 3.58
CA GLN A 388 8.79 -0.05 3.46
C GLN A 388 10.30 0.14 3.31
N PRO A 389 11.19 -0.63 3.98
CA PRO A 389 12.61 -0.53 3.73
C PRO A 389 13.01 -0.91 2.30
N LEU A 390 12.41 -1.95 1.72
CA LEU A 390 12.68 -2.33 0.32
C LEU A 390 12.18 -1.25 -0.65
N VAL A 391 11.03 -0.62 -0.32
CA VAL A 391 10.52 0.55 -1.06
C VAL A 391 11.56 1.67 -1.03
N ALA A 392 12.12 1.99 0.15
CA ALA A 392 13.16 3.00 0.28
C ALA A 392 14.42 2.66 -0.52
N ARG A 393 14.90 1.40 -0.50
CA ARG A 393 16.06 0.95 -1.30
C ARG A 393 15.82 1.14 -2.80
N LEU A 394 14.64 0.77 -3.31
CA LEU A 394 14.28 0.99 -4.71
C LEU A 394 14.28 2.48 -5.05
N LEU A 395 13.64 3.32 -4.23
CA LEU A 395 13.55 4.75 -4.48
C LEU A 395 14.92 5.44 -4.43
N LEU A 396 15.80 5.04 -3.51
CA LEU A 396 17.18 5.50 -3.44
C LEU A 396 17.98 5.11 -4.68
N SER A 397 17.83 3.87 -5.19
CA SER A 397 18.50 3.44 -6.43
C SER A 397 18.10 4.28 -7.64
N LYS A 398 16.92 4.90 -7.58
CA LYS A 398 16.39 5.79 -8.62
C LYS A 398 16.59 7.28 -8.29
N ASN A 399 17.27 7.63 -7.20
CA ASN A 399 17.53 9.00 -6.74
C ASN A 399 16.26 9.84 -6.47
N VAL A 400 15.16 9.19 -6.08
CA VAL A 400 13.82 9.83 -5.97
C VAL A 400 13.63 10.61 -4.65
N GLY A 401 14.64 10.64 -3.78
CA GLY A 401 14.57 11.25 -2.46
C GLY A 401 15.73 10.86 -1.57
N VAL A 402 15.57 11.07 -0.26
CA VAL A 402 16.63 10.88 0.75
C VAL A 402 16.08 10.08 1.93
N GLU A 403 16.83 9.09 2.37
CA GLU A 403 16.52 8.38 3.62
C GLU A 403 17.16 9.07 4.81
N ILE A 404 16.40 9.17 5.90
CA ILE A 404 16.94 9.64 7.18
C ILE A 404 17.96 8.63 7.66
N GLU A 405 19.19 9.10 7.89
CA GLU A 405 20.30 8.29 8.37
C GLU A 405 19.95 7.64 9.71
N ARG A 406 20.17 6.32 9.77
CA ARG A 406 19.92 5.45 10.92
C ARG A 406 21.22 4.75 11.31
N ASP A 407 21.35 4.39 12.59
CA ASP A 407 22.38 3.50 13.08
C ASP A 407 22.18 2.09 12.48
N GLU A 408 23.22 1.52 11.90
CA GLU A 408 23.14 0.24 11.20
C GLU A 408 22.94 -0.97 12.14
N LYS A 409 23.19 -0.82 13.46
CA LYS A 409 23.05 -1.90 14.44
C LYS A 409 21.62 -2.03 14.95
N ASP A 410 21.01 -0.93 15.36
CA ASP A 410 19.69 -0.94 16.02
C ASP A 410 18.60 -0.19 15.25
N GLY A 411 18.96 0.51 14.17
CA GLY A 411 18.04 1.28 13.35
C GLY A 411 17.58 2.59 13.99
N SER A 412 18.18 3.03 15.10
CA SER A 412 17.86 4.32 15.74
C SER A 412 18.29 5.50 14.86
N PHE A 413 17.65 6.65 15.03
CA PHE A 413 18.04 7.90 14.37
C PHE A 413 17.94 9.06 15.35
N THR A 414 18.55 10.19 15.00
CA THR A 414 18.60 11.37 15.84
C THR A 414 17.83 12.53 15.22
N ARG A 415 17.40 13.48 16.04
CA ARG A 415 16.86 14.76 15.58
C ARG A 415 17.79 15.48 14.61
N ASP A 416 19.11 15.33 14.78
CA ASP A 416 20.11 15.92 13.89
C ASP A 416 20.06 15.28 12.50
N SER A 417 19.92 13.95 12.41
CA SER A 417 19.78 13.28 11.11
C SER A 417 18.47 13.64 10.42
N VAL A 418 17.38 13.80 11.18
CA VAL A 418 16.09 14.33 10.68
C VAL A 418 16.28 15.75 10.14
N ALA A 419 16.79 16.68 10.96
CA ALA A 419 16.95 18.09 10.59
C ALA A 419 17.87 18.26 9.37
N LYS A 420 19.01 17.54 9.34
CA LYS A 420 19.94 17.52 8.21
C LYS A 420 19.27 17.05 6.93
N SER A 421 18.52 15.95 6.98
CA SER A 421 17.84 15.40 5.79
C SER A 421 16.78 16.36 5.26
N LEU A 422 16.00 16.99 6.14
CA LEU A 422 15.00 17.98 5.76
C LEU A 422 15.62 19.20 5.07
N ARG A 423 16.72 19.72 5.62
CA ARG A 423 17.44 20.87 5.05
C ARG A 423 18.10 20.54 3.71
N LEU A 424 18.64 19.33 3.56
CA LEU A 424 19.21 18.86 2.29
C LEU A 424 18.20 18.94 1.14
N VAL A 425 16.95 18.58 1.41
CA VAL A 425 15.87 18.54 0.41
C VAL A 425 15.23 19.91 0.17
N ILE A 426 15.14 20.79 1.18
CA ILE A 426 14.40 22.06 1.09
C ILE A 426 15.29 23.31 0.93
N VAL A 427 16.53 23.29 1.41
CA VAL A 427 17.37 24.50 1.53
C VAL A 427 18.68 24.38 0.76
N ASP A 428 19.37 23.25 0.91
CA ASP A 428 20.74 23.12 0.45
C ASP A 428 20.85 23.06 -1.09
N ARG A 429 22.08 23.06 -1.62
CA ARG A 429 22.33 23.17 -3.07
C ARG A 429 21.76 21.97 -3.82
N GLU A 430 21.75 20.81 -3.17
CA GLU A 430 21.24 19.51 -3.61
C GLU A 430 19.72 19.53 -3.86
N ARG A 431 18.97 20.47 -3.26
CA ARG A 431 17.53 20.67 -3.53
C ARG A 431 17.20 20.69 -5.01
N LYS A 432 18.06 21.31 -5.84
CA LYS A 432 17.83 21.41 -7.30
C LYS A 432 17.74 20.03 -7.95
N GLN A 433 18.61 19.11 -7.56
CA GLN A 433 18.62 17.73 -8.07
C GLN A 433 17.36 16.99 -7.62
N HIS A 434 17.01 17.07 -6.34
CA HIS A 434 15.80 16.42 -5.81
C HIS A 434 14.52 16.93 -6.48
N LYS A 435 14.42 18.24 -6.73
CA LYS A 435 13.31 18.84 -7.48
C LYS A 435 13.25 18.39 -8.93
N ALA A 436 14.39 18.37 -9.62
CA ALA A 436 14.44 17.91 -11.00
C ALA A 436 13.96 16.45 -11.10
N LYS A 437 14.39 15.59 -10.17
CA LYS A 437 13.96 14.20 -10.14
C LYS A 437 12.49 14.04 -9.77
N ALA A 438 11.99 14.80 -8.79
CA ALA A 438 10.58 14.78 -8.43
C ALA A 438 9.69 15.24 -9.60
N LYS A 439 10.14 16.22 -10.41
CA LYS A 439 9.45 16.62 -11.64
C LYS A 439 9.42 15.50 -12.68
N GLU A 440 10.53 14.81 -12.91
CA GLU A 440 10.58 13.65 -13.80
C GLU A 440 9.60 12.55 -13.34
N MET A 441 9.55 12.28 -12.03
CA MET A 441 8.58 11.34 -11.47
C MET A 441 7.14 11.83 -11.66
N LYS A 442 6.86 13.13 -11.51
CA LYS A 442 5.53 13.67 -11.80
C LYS A 442 5.09 13.42 -13.24
N GLU A 443 6.00 13.56 -14.21
CA GLU A 443 5.71 13.30 -15.62
C GLU A 443 5.40 11.82 -15.89
N LEU A 444 5.93 10.91 -15.08
CA LEU A 444 5.64 9.47 -15.16
C LEU A 444 4.36 9.09 -14.41
N PHE A 445 4.28 9.43 -13.13
CA PHE A 445 3.22 9.00 -12.19
C PHE A 445 1.95 9.86 -12.29
N GLY A 446 2.04 11.04 -12.90
CA GLY A 446 0.90 11.91 -13.22
C GLY A 446 0.40 11.79 -14.66
N ASP A 447 0.95 10.86 -15.46
CA ASP A 447 0.50 10.60 -16.83
C ASP A 447 -0.73 9.68 -16.83
N TRP A 448 -1.90 10.28 -16.59
CA TRP A 448 -3.18 9.58 -16.53
C TRP A 448 -3.49 8.83 -17.82
N ALA A 449 -3.17 9.40 -18.99
CA ALA A 449 -3.39 8.74 -20.26
C ALA A 449 -2.58 7.44 -20.41
N ARG A 450 -1.37 7.40 -19.84
CA ARG A 450 -0.57 6.18 -19.77
C ARG A 450 -1.16 5.16 -18.82
N HIS A 451 -1.55 5.57 -17.62
CA HIS A 451 -2.15 4.65 -16.65
C HIS A 451 -3.49 4.09 -17.16
N ASP A 452 -4.27 4.88 -17.89
CA ASP A 452 -5.48 4.43 -18.57
C ASP A 452 -5.18 3.37 -19.65
N ARG A 453 -4.05 3.47 -20.36
CA ARG A 453 -3.64 2.42 -21.32
C ARG A 453 -3.36 1.09 -20.62
N TYR A 454 -2.64 1.10 -19.49
CA TYR A 454 -2.43 -0.13 -18.71
C TYR A 454 -3.76 -0.76 -18.27
N ILE A 455 -4.75 0.04 -17.88
CA ILE A 455 -6.08 -0.45 -17.52
C ILE A 455 -6.84 -0.99 -18.74
N ASN A 456 -6.72 -0.36 -19.90
CA ASN A 456 -7.33 -0.86 -21.14
C ASN A 456 -6.73 -2.20 -21.56
N ASP A 457 -5.41 -2.32 -21.50
CA ASP A 457 -4.69 -3.57 -21.82
C ASP A 457 -5.10 -4.68 -20.85
N PHE A 458 -5.29 -4.34 -19.57
CA PHE A 458 -5.78 -5.28 -18.57
C PHE A 458 -7.25 -5.70 -18.77
N ASP A 459 -8.15 -4.76 -19.10
CA ASP A 459 -9.53 -5.05 -19.48
C ASP A 459 -9.59 -6.02 -20.67
N GLN A 460 -8.80 -5.74 -21.71
CA GLN A 460 -8.71 -6.60 -22.88
C GLN A 460 -8.18 -7.99 -22.51
N TYR A 461 -7.16 -8.05 -21.64
CA TYR A 461 -6.64 -9.32 -21.14
C TYR A 461 -7.71 -10.14 -20.41
N LEU A 462 -8.48 -9.52 -19.51
CA LEU A 462 -9.57 -10.18 -18.79
C LEU A 462 -10.63 -10.74 -19.72
N ARG A 463 -11.06 -9.97 -20.74
CA ARG A 463 -12.05 -10.41 -21.72
C ARG A 463 -11.58 -11.61 -22.54
N ASN A 464 -10.32 -11.57 -22.98
CA ASN A 464 -9.76 -12.64 -23.81
C ASN A 464 -9.59 -13.96 -23.07
N HIS A 465 -9.52 -13.95 -21.74
CA HIS A 465 -9.28 -15.15 -20.93
C HIS A 465 -10.49 -15.54 -20.06
N GLY A 466 -11.60 -14.79 -20.12
CA GLY A 466 -12.84 -15.10 -19.39
C GLY A 466 -13.59 -16.30 -19.97
N ASP A 467 -13.63 -16.42 -21.31
CA ASP A 467 -14.48 -17.40 -22.01
C ASP A 467 -13.82 -18.77 -22.24
N ASP A 468 -12.49 -18.86 -22.15
CA ASP A 468 -11.69 -20.06 -22.49
C ASP A 468 -12.00 -21.31 -21.63
N PHE A 469 -12.83 -21.19 -20.61
CA PHE A 469 -13.07 -22.24 -19.62
C PHE A 469 -14.49 -22.82 -19.61
N SER A 470 -15.44 -22.21 -20.33
CA SER A 470 -16.77 -22.82 -20.53
C SER A 470 -16.73 -23.99 -21.53
N SER A 471 -15.65 -24.13 -22.30
CA SER A 471 -15.46 -25.17 -23.33
C SER A 471 -14.61 -26.38 -22.89
N VAL A 472 -14.06 -26.36 -21.67
CA VAL A 472 -13.22 -27.47 -21.14
C VAL A 472 -14.02 -28.42 -20.23
N ILE A 473 -15.31 -28.16 -20.04
CA ILE A 473 -16.25 -29.04 -19.31
C ILE A 473 -17.39 -29.47 -20.24
N SER A 474 -17.04 -30.05 -21.39
CA SER A 474 -17.98 -30.83 -22.23
C SER A 474 -17.43 -32.20 -22.54
#